data_AF-A0A3D4HAU2-F1
#
_entry.id   AF-A0A3D4HAU2-F1
#
_cell.length_a   1.000
_cell.length_b   1.000
_cell.length_c   1.000
_cell.angle_alpha   90.00
_cell.angle_beta   90.00
_cell.angle_gamma   90.00
#
_symmetry.space_group_name_H-M   'P 1'
#
loop_
_entity.id
_entity.type
_entity.pdbx_description
1 polymer ?
#
loop_
_entity_poly.entity_id
_entity_poly.type
_entity_poly.pdbx_seq_one_letter_code
_entity_poly.pdbx_strand_id
1 'polypeptide(L)'
;MEDLKKRNEAISNNLIKAQNIFSELQRSLRLDKGGEFADQIFGLYGFYSTKLNEADFKKEEEPIDTVIRLFTEIRDAWEEMLTKQKVKAEPAPAISGIGVGEGLSLKA
;
A
#
# COMPACT_ATOMS: atom_id res chain seq x y z
N MET A 1 -11.38 36.08 13.44
CA MET A 1 -12.48 35.15 13.13
C MET A 1 -12.21 34.41 11.82
N GLU A 2 -12.01 35.12 10.70
CA GLU A 2 -11.76 34.50 9.38
C GLU A 2 -10.49 33.62 9.31
N ASP A 3 -9.41 34.04 9.97
CA ASP A 3 -8.14 33.30 9.99
C ASP A 3 -8.25 31.91 10.67
N LEU A 4 -8.94 31.85 11.81
CA LEU A 4 -9.19 30.60 12.54
C LEU A 4 -10.03 29.62 11.73
N LYS A 5 -11.03 30.14 11.00
CA LYS A 5 -11.88 29.34 10.11
C LYS A 5 -11.05 28.72 8.99
N LYS A 6 -10.25 29.54 8.28
CA LYS A 6 -9.35 29.06 7.22
C LYS A 6 -8.38 27.99 7.71
N ARG A 7 -7.79 28.19 8.89
CA ARG A 7 -6.90 27.19 9.51
C ARG A 7 -7.63 25.87 9.79
N ASN A 8 -8.82 25.93 10.38
CA ASN A 8 -9.61 24.74 10.69
C ASN A 8 -10.07 23.99 9.44
N GLU A 9 -10.46 24.71 8.38
CA GLU A 9 -10.79 24.13 7.08
C GLU A 9 -9.59 23.44 6.44
N ALA A 10 -8.40 24.09 6.47
CA ALA A 10 -7.18 23.49 5.96
C ALA A 10 -6.81 22.19 6.69
N ILE A 11 -6.93 22.17 8.03
CA ILE A 11 -6.71 20.97 8.85
C ILE A 11 -7.70 19.87 8.43
N SER A 12 -9.00 20.16 8.45
CA SER A 12 -10.04 19.16 8.16
C SER A 12 -9.89 18.60 6.75
N ASN A 13 -9.64 19.44 5.74
CA ASN A 13 -9.42 19.02 4.37
C ASN A 13 -8.24 18.05 4.21
N ASN A 14 -7.15 18.26 4.95
CA ASN A 14 -5.99 17.36 4.90
C ASN A 14 -6.27 16.04 5.63
N LEU A 15 -6.98 16.08 6.76
CA LEU A 15 -7.37 14.86 7.48
C LEU A 15 -8.35 14.01 6.67
N ILE A 16 -9.32 14.64 5.98
CA ILE A 16 -10.25 13.95 5.07
C ILE A 16 -9.49 13.28 3.92
N LYS A 17 -8.49 13.95 3.34
CA LYS A 17 -7.66 13.35 2.29
C LYS A 17 -6.93 12.10 2.78
N ALA A 18 -6.35 12.14 3.97
CA ALA A 18 -5.69 10.98 4.56
C ALA A 18 -6.68 9.83 4.85
N GLN A 19 -7.86 10.13 5.37
CA GLN A 19 -8.93 9.14 5.57
C GLN A 19 -9.37 8.49 4.25
N ASN A 20 -9.49 9.27 3.17
CA ASN A 20 -9.82 8.73 1.84
C ASN A 20 -8.75 7.74 1.36
N ILE A 21 -7.46 8.03 1.58
CA ILE A 21 -6.37 7.10 1.25
C ILE A 21 -6.53 5.79 2.03
N PHE A 22 -6.75 5.85 3.35
CA PHE A 22 -6.95 4.63 4.15
C PHE A 22 -8.18 3.84 3.70
N SER A 23 -9.25 4.53 3.29
CA SER A 23 -10.46 3.90 2.75
C SER A 23 -10.20 3.17 1.43
N GLU A 24 -9.39 3.74 0.54
CA GLU A 24 -8.98 3.04 -0.69
C GLU A 24 -8.04 1.87 -0.40
N LEU A 25 -7.12 2.01 0.56
CA LEU A 25 -6.26 0.90 0.99
C LEU A 25 -7.09 -0.25 1.55
N GLN A 26 -8.10 0.02 2.38
CA GLN A 26 -9.05 -0.99 2.86
C GLN A 26 -9.77 -1.70 1.71
N ARG A 27 -10.29 -0.93 0.74
CA ARG A 27 -10.98 -1.48 -0.44
C ARG A 27 -10.08 -2.35 -1.31
N SER A 28 -8.77 -2.08 -1.32
CA SER A 28 -7.80 -2.82 -2.11
C SER A 28 -7.41 -4.19 -1.52
N LEU A 29 -7.79 -4.47 -0.27
CA LEU A 29 -7.42 -5.71 0.41
C LEU A 29 -8.12 -6.92 -0.18
N ARG A 30 -7.36 -8.00 -0.36
CA ARG A 30 -7.83 -9.32 -0.77
C ARG A 30 -8.27 -10.14 0.45
N LEU A 31 -9.40 -9.77 1.04
CA LEU A 31 -9.94 -10.45 2.22
C LEU A 31 -10.20 -11.95 1.97
N ASP A 32 -10.58 -12.30 0.73
CA ASP A 32 -10.79 -13.68 0.28
C ASP A 32 -9.53 -14.56 0.33
N LYS A 33 -8.34 -13.95 0.25
CA LYS A 33 -7.05 -14.67 0.15
C LYS A 33 -6.09 -14.41 1.29
N GLY A 34 -6.22 -13.27 1.97
CA GLY A 34 -5.26 -12.86 2.98
C GLY A 34 -5.58 -13.31 4.41
N GLY A 35 -6.75 -13.93 4.62
CA GLY A 35 -7.14 -14.49 5.92
C GLY A 35 -7.03 -13.48 7.07
N GLU A 36 -6.60 -13.96 8.24
CA GLU A 36 -6.49 -13.14 9.45
C GLU A 36 -5.59 -11.90 9.26
N PHE A 37 -4.52 -12.01 8.46
CA PHE A 37 -3.64 -10.88 8.20
C PHE A 37 -4.36 -9.76 7.46
N ALA A 38 -5.20 -10.09 6.47
CA ALA A 38 -5.97 -9.07 5.75
C ALA A 38 -7.00 -8.40 6.67
N ASP A 39 -7.65 -9.17 7.56
CA ASP A 39 -8.60 -8.64 8.54
C ASP A 39 -7.92 -7.70 9.55
N GLN A 40 -6.71 -8.04 10.01
CA GLN A 40 -5.92 -7.18 10.89
C GLN A 40 -5.55 -5.85 10.21
N ILE A 41 -5.05 -5.89 8.98
CA ILE A 41 -4.71 -4.67 8.22
C ILE A 41 -5.97 -3.84 7.93
N PHE A 42 -7.08 -4.49 7.58
CA PHE A 42 -8.38 -3.82 7.41
C PHE A 42 -8.79 -3.07 8.69
N GLY A 43 -8.66 -3.71 9.85
CA GLY A 43 -8.94 -3.12 11.16
C GLY A 43 -8.02 -1.94 11.47
N LEU A 44 -6.72 -2.05 11.18
CA LEU A 44 -5.74 -0.98 11.44
C LEU A 44 -6.04 0.28 10.62
N TYR A 45 -6.38 0.14 9.34
CA TYR A 45 -6.79 1.30 8.53
C TYR A 45 -8.08 1.96 9.05
N GLY A 46 -9.02 1.17 9.59
CA GLY A 46 -10.21 1.69 10.27
C GLY A 46 -9.88 2.43 11.56
N PHE A 47 -8.94 1.91 12.34
CA PHE A 47 -8.42 2.57 13.54
C PHE A 47 -7.76 3.91 13.21
N TYR A 48 -6.96 4.00 12.14
CA TYR A 48 -6.36 5.27 11.71
C TYR A 48 -7.42 6.30 11.34
N SER A 49 -8.47 5.89 10.63
CA SER A 49 -9.59 6.77 10.30
C SER A 49 -10.28 7.31 11.56
N THR A 50 -10.47 6.46 12.58
CA THR A 50 -10.99 6.88 13.90
C THR A 50 -10.10 7.92 14.57
N LYS A 51 -8.78 7.72 14.54
CA LYS A 51 -7.82 8.66 15.13
C LYS A 51 -7.76 10.00 14.40
N LEU A 52 -7.81 10.00 13.07
CA LEU A 52 -7.88 11.24 12.29
C LEU A 52 -9.18 12.01 12.52
N ASN A 53 -10.31 11.31 12.75
CA ASN A 53 -11.55 11.95 13.16
C ASN A 53 -11.43 12.57 14.56
N GLU A 54 -10.83 11.86 15.52
CA GLU A 54 -10.54 12.42 16.85
C GLU A 54 -9.71 13.70 16.78
N ALA A 55 -8.64 13.69 15.98
CA ALA A 55 -7.81 14.87 15.71
C ALA A 55 -8.61 16.01 15.08
N ASP A 56 -9.48 15.72 14.10
CA ASP A 56 -10.28 16.77 13.46
C ASP A 56 -11.30 17.38 14.43
N PHE A 57 -12.00 16.56 15.22
CA PHE A 57 -13.00 17.07 16.17
C PHE A 57 -12.39 17.89 17.30
N LYS A 58 -11.29 17.40 17.88
CA LYS A 58 -10.64 18.06 19.03
C LYS A 58 -9.63 19.13 18.62
N LYS A 59 -9.20 19.13 17.35
CA LYS A 59 -8.10 19.95 16.83
C LYS A 59 -6.80 19.70 17.62
N GLU A 60 -6.51 18.43 17.87
CA GLU A 60 -5.33 17.95 18.61
C GLU A 60 -4.38 17.18 17.68
N GLU A 61 -3.07 17.30 17.93
CA GLU A 61 -2.03 16.70 17.09
C GLU A 61 -1.71 15.23 17.47
N GLU A 62 -1.84 14.87 18.75
CA GLU A 62 -1.43 13.54 19.25
C GLU A 62 -2.05 12.35 18.47
N PRO A 63 -3.35 12.35 18.11
CA PRO A 63 -3.91 11.24 17.34
C PRO A 63 -3.29 11.12 15.94
N ILE A 64 -2.83 12.23 15.35
CA ILE A 64 -2.13 12.26 14.06
C ILE A 64 -0.75 11.62 14.22
N ASP A 65 0.00 11.99 15.27
CA ASP A 65 1.32 11.42 15.55
C ASP A 65 1.26 9.90 15.77
N THR A 66 0.22 9.44 16.48
CA THR A 66 -0.04 8.02 16.65
C THR A 66 -0.27 7.32 15.31
N VAL A 67 -1.06 7.91 14.39
CA VAL A 67 -1.25 7.36 13.04
C VAL A 67 0.04 7.34 12.24
N ILE A 68 0.81 8.43 12.24
CA ILE A 68 2.07 8.54 11.50
C ILE A 68 3.03 7.45 11.95
N ARG A 69 3.22 7.28 13.27
CA ARG A 69 4.13 6.27 13.83
C ARG A 69 3.74 4.86 13.41
N LEU A 70 2.49 4.46 13.65
CA LEU A 70 2.03 3.10 13.37
C LEU A 70 1.97 2.79 11.87
N PHE A 71 1.51 3.74 11.05
CA PHE A 71 1.44 3.53 9.61
C PHE A 71 2.84 3.49 8.97
N THR A 72 3.80 4.23 9.52
CA THR A 72 5.20 4.19 9.07
C THR A 72 5.79 2.79 9.25
N GLU A 73 5.56 2.12 10.38
CA GLU A 73 6.03 0.74 10.59
C GLU A 73 5.50 -0.23 9.52
N ILE A 74 4.21 -0.09 9.16
CA ILE A 74 3.61 -0.92 8.10
C ILE A 74 4.24 -0.59 6.75
N ARG A 75 4.32 0.69 6.39
CA ARG A 75 4.92 1.14 5.12
C ARG A 75 6.35 0.62 4.97
N ASP A 76 7.15 0.71 6.02
CA ASP A 76 8.56 0.30 6.01
C ASP A 76 8.69 -1.22 5.85
N ALA A 77 7.81 -2.00 6.49
CA ALA A 77 7.77 -3.45 6.28
C ALA A 77 7.42 -3.82 4.82
N TRP A 78 6.51 -3.07 4.17
CA TRP A 78 6.21 -3.24 2.75
C TRP A 78 7.40 -2.89 1.85
N GLU A 79 8.09 -1.79 2.16
CA GLU A 79 9.31 -1.39 1.44
C GLU A 79 10.41 -2.43 1.56
N GLU A 80 10.65 -2.95 2.78
CA GLU A 80 11.61 -4.02 3.03
C GLU A 80 11.27 -5.31 2.26
N MET A 81 10.00 -5.69 2.22
CA MET A 81 9.57 -6.85 1.44
C MET A 81 9.84 -6.66 -0.06
N LEU A 82 9.50 -5.49 -0.62
CA LEU A 82 9.70 -5.19 -2.04
C LEU A 82 11.18 -5.12 -2.43
N THR A 83 12.03 -4.60 -1.56
CA THR A 83 13.48 -4.55 -1.80
C THR A 83 14.11 -5.94 -1.79
N LYS A 84 13.69 -6.81 -0.85
CA LYS A 84 14.15 -8.22 -0.80
C LYS A 84 13.65 -9.06 -1.98
N GLN A 85 12.46 -8.78 -2.51
CA GLN A 85 11.93 -9.52 -3.67
C GLN A 85 12.73 -9.28 -4.97
N LYS A 86 13.32 -8.09 -5.15
CA LYS A 86 14.17 -7.78 -6.33
C LYS A 86 15.42 -8.65 -6.44
N VAL A 87 15.85 -9.30 -5.35
CA VAL A 87 17.04 -10.17 -5.32
C VAL A 87 16.73 -11.59 -5.80
N LYS A 88 15.44 -11.97 -5.96
CA LYS A 88 15.01 -13.32 -6.35
C LYS A 88 14.35 -13.39 -7.74
N ALA A 89 14.81 -12.58 -8.69
CA ALA A 89 14.54 -12.85 -10.10
C ALA A 89 15.57 -13.89 -10.58
N GLU A 90 15.28 -15.18 -10.42
CA GLU A 90 16.02 -16.22 -11.14
C GLU A 90 15.86 -15.95 -12.65
N PRO A 91 16.95 -15.99 -13.44
CA PRO A 91 16.84 -15.87 -14.88
C PRO A 91 15.98 -17.02 -15.39
N ALA A 92 14.93 -16.70 -16.16
CA ALA A 92 14.08 -17.69 -16.80
C ALA A 92 14.95 -18.70 -17.57
N PRO A 93 14.69 -20.02 -17.46
CA PRO A 93 15.45 -21.00 -18.20
C PRO A 93 15.30 -20.69 -19.70
N ALA A 94 16.44 -20.53 -20.38
CA ALA A 94 16.48 -20.38 -21.82
C ALA A 94 15.75 -21.59 -22.43
N ILE A 95 14.64 -21.34 -23.12
CA ILE A 95 13.95 -22.37 -23.88
C ILE A 95 14.90 -22.75 -25.02
N SER A 96 15.66 -23.84 -24.82
CA SER A 96 16.40 -24.52 -25.89
C SER A 96 15.37 -25.19 -26.78
N GLY A 97 14.90 -24.44 -27.78
CA GLY A 97 13.98 -24.92 -28.79
C GLY A 97 14.62 -26.02 -29.62
N ILE A 98 14.15 -27.23 -29.34
CA ILE A 98 14.32 -28.48 -30.08
C ILE A 98 14.19 -28.24 -31.59
N GLY A 99 15.17 -28.71 -32.34
CA GLY A 99 15.15 -28.66 -33.80
C GLY A 99 14.08 -29.56 -34.40
N VAL A 100 13.48 -29.09 -35.49
CA VAL A 100 13.08 -29.90 -36.65
C VAL A 100 13.12 -28.96 -37.85
N GLY A 101 13.92 -29.29 -38.85
CA GLY A 101 14.04 -28.55 -40.10
C GLY A 101 14.67 -29.44 -41.16
N GLU A 102 13.93 -30.47 -41.57
CA GLU A 102 14.23 -31.23 -42.79
C GLU A 102 14.12 -30.30 -44.01
N GLY A 103 15.15 -30.32 -44.86
CA GLY A 103 15.23 -29.49 -46.06
C GLY A 103 16.43 -29.83 -46.95
N LEU A 104 16.40 -31.03 -47.53
CA LEU A 104 16.79 -31.37 -48.91
C LEU A 104 18.10 -30.82 -49.52
N SER A 105 19.03 -31.78 -49.75
CA SER A 105 19.80 -32.03 -50.99
C SER A 105 20.77 -30.97 -51.55
N LEU A 106 22.04 -31.36 -51.69
CA LEU A 106 22.71 -31.66 -52.98
C LEU A 106 24.24 -31.70 -52.77
N LYS A 107 24.84 -32.89 -52.92
CA LYS A 107 26.24 -33.02 -53.30
C LYS A 107 26.29 -33.78 -54.62
N ALA A 108 26.69 -33.07 -55.66
CA ALA A 108 27.37 -33.57 -56.84
C ALA A 108 28.76 -32.94 -56.84
#